data_AF-A0A5N6KBJ7-F1
#
_entry.id   AF-A0A5N6KBJ7-F1
#
_cell.length_a   1.000
_cell.length_b   1.000
_cell.length_c   1.000
_cell.angle_alpha   90.00
_cell.angle_beta   90.00
_cell.angle_gamma   90.00
#
_symmetry.space_group_name_H-M   'P 1'
#
loop_
_entity.id
_entity.type
_entity.pdbx_description
1 polymer ?
#
loop_
_entity_poly.entity_id
_entity_poly.type
_entity_poly.pdbx_seq_one_letter_code
_entity_poly.pdbx_strand_id
1 'polypeptide(L)'
;MSDVIQSSEEVFFRMFYDLEVAALPIYHSMILSIHSYPTSRTTTLHHLRTLTTQLRPLLQIFYTNLTPHHISPTIWLSYIQGFQGWGVGKHDPQTGAYTKYDGLSGNHVLVFQALDAFLGMDRYLTDENTRRCMPVRQRELCEALRRWSFVGRAKREGEADIVGEVEGVVRLLKVFRAAHRARVMGYLREPAPERLLMTAGKSVLGDGGVDEGGIGLDEALKPLDEMLVGRLTETGRVLVEIHSYSILTYSNPNP
;
A
#
# COMPACT_ATOMS: atom_id res chain seq x y z
N MET A 1 -30.81 -9.20 -4.71
CA MET A 1 -29.51 -9.20 -5.42
C MET A 1 -29.00 -7.78 -5.64
N SER A 2 -29.80 -6.89 -6.25
CA SER A 2 -29.45 -5.47 -6.44
C SER A 2 -28.99 -4.77 -5.14
N ASP A 3 -29.73 -4.95 -4.04
CA ASP A 3 -29.42 -4.28 -2.77
C ASP A 3 -28.09 -4.73 -2.15
N VAL A 4 -27.74 -6.03 -2.27
CA VAL A 4 -26.46 -6.57 -1.78
C VAL A 4 -25.29 -6.04 -2.60
N ILE A 5 -25.48 -5.92 -3.92
CA ILE A 5 -24.49 -5.32 -4.82
C ILE A 5 -24.28 -3.86 -4.46
N GLN A 6 -25.35 -3.05 -4.41
CA GLN A 6 -25.29 -1.62 -4.11
C GLN A 6 -24.69 -1.35 -2.73
N SER A 7 -25.11 -2.09 -1.69
CA SER A 7 -24.56 -1.91 -0.35
C SER A 7 -23.08 -2.32 -0.25
N SER A 8 -22.69 -3.44 -0.86
CA SER A 8 -21.29 -3.88 -0.88
C SER A 8 -20.40 -2.93 -1.69
N GLU A 9 -20.92 -2.40 -2.81
CA GLU A 9 -20.25 -1.43 -3.67
C GLU A 9 -20.01 -0.11 -2.93
N GLU A 10 -21.06 0.44 -2.29
CA GLU A 10 -20.97 1.66 -1.49
C GLU A 10 -19.93 1.48 -0.38
N VAL A 11 -19.97 0.40 0.39
CA VAL A 11 -18.98 0.17 1.46
C VAL A 11 -17.57 0.05 0.88
N PHE A 12 -17.38 -0.71 -0.20
CA PHE A 12 -16.06 -0.93 -0.79
C PHE A 12 -15.43 0.38 -1.26
N PHE A 13 -16.16 1.23 -2.00
CA PHE A 13 -15.62 2.48 -2.50
C PHE A 13 -15.53 3.56 -1.41
N ARG A 14 -16.53 3.66 -0.53
CA ARG A 14 -16.54 4.59 0.60
C ARG A 14 -15.37 4.35 1.55
N MET A 15 -15.00 3.09 1.76
CA MET A 15 -13.83 2.72 2.58
C MET A 15 -12.55 3.42 2.12
N PHE A 16 -12.30 3.51 0.80
CA PHE A 16 -11.11 4.20 0.29
C PHE A 16 -11.18 5.72 0.46
N TYR A 17 -12.36 6.30 0.29
CA TYR A 17 -12.59 7.72 0.54
C TYR A 17 -12.37 8.06 2.02
N ASP A 18 -13.00 7.30 2.93
CA ASP A 18 -12.90 7.52 4.38
C ASP A 18 -11.46 7.35 4.88
N LEU A 19 -10.73 6.40 4.30
CA LEU A 19 -9.31 6.17 4.59
C LEU A 19 -8.46 7.39 4.24
N GLU A 20 -8.66 8.01 3.07
CA GLU A 20 -7.91 9.21 2.66
C GLU A 20 -8.33 10.47 3.44
N VAL A 21 -9.61 10.59 3.82
CA VAL A 21 -10.06 11.66 4.73
C VAL A 21 -9.37 11.51 6.10
N ALA A 22 -9.33 10.30 6.65
CA ALA A 22 -8.64 10.01 7.91
C ALA A 22 -7.11 10.18 7.81
N ALA A 23 -6.54 10.12 6.60
CA ALA A 23 -5.11 10.29 6.35
C ALA A 23 -4.64 11.75 6.45
N LEU A 24 -5.53 12.73 6.34
CA LEU A 24 -5.16 14.15 6.39
C LEU A 24 -4.26 14.55 7.57
N PRO A 25 -4.61 14.25 8.84
CA PRO A 25 -3.73 14.55 9.98
C PRO A 25 -2.40 13.77 9.96
N ILE A 26 -2.35 12.62 9.29
CA ILE A 26 -1.12 11.82 9.13
C ILE A 26 -0.17 12.53 8.16
N TYR A 27 -0.66 13.01 7.01
CA TYR A 27 0.13 13.82 6.08
C TYR A 27 0.72 15.05 6.76
N HIS A 28 -0.10 15.78 7.51
CA HIS A 28 0.34 16.95 8.24
C HIS A 28 1.41 16.61 9.29
N SER A 29 1.22 15.52 10.04
CA SER A 29 2.20 15.07 11.04
C SER A 29 3.53 14.65 10.42
N MET A 30 3.53 13.99 9.26
CA MET A 30 4.76 13.69 8.52
C MET A 30 5.51 14.98 8.15
N ILE A 31 4.82 15.95 7.54
CA ILE A 31 5.41 17.23 7.13
C ILE A 31 5.95 18.02 8.32
N LEU A 32 5.18 18.13 9.41
CA LEU A 32 5.62 18.87 10.59
C LEU A 32 6.77 18.17 11.32
N SER A 33 6.81 16.84 11.34
CA SER A 33 7.97 16.11 11.88
C SER A 33 9.24 16.39 11.06
N ILE A 34 9.14 16.44 9.73
CA ILE A 34 10.26 16.82 8.84
C ILE A 34 10.74 18.24 9.15
N HIS A 35 9.80 19.18 9.25
CA HIS A 35 10.13 20.58 9.45
C HIS A 35 10.76 20.86 10.82
N SER A 36 10.29 20.17 11.88
CA SER A 36 10.77 20.38 13.25
C SER A 36 12.05 19.60 13.59
N TYR A 37 12.39 18.55 12.84
CA TYR A 37 13.56 17.70 13.10
C TYR A 37 14.88 18.47 13.28
N PRO A 38 15.21 19.49 12.47
CA PRO A 38 16.47 20.22 12.63
C PRO A 38 16.52 21.14 13.86
N THR A 39 15.38 21.51 14.44
CA THR A 39 15.26 22.63 15.40
C THR A 39 14.67 22.25 16.74
N SER A 40 13.81 21.22 16.80
CA SER A 40 13.12 20.81 18.02
C SER A 40 12.84 19.30 18.05
N ARG A 41 13.64 18.60 18.86
CA ARG A 41 13.45 17.17 19.15
C ARG A 41 12.07 16.90 19.75
N THR A 42 11.66 17.69 20.73
CA THR A 42 10.38 17.54 21.42
C THR A 42 9.20 17.68 20.46
N THR A 43 9.24 18.67 19.57
CA THR A 43 8.18 18.89 18.57
C THR A 43 8.16 17.75 17.54
N THR A 44 9.32 17.27 17.13
CA THR A 44 9.44 16.12 16.21
C THR A 44 8.79 14.87 16.81
N LEU A 45 9.14 14.53 18.06
CA LEU A 45 8.57 13.39 18.77
C LEU A 45 7.06 13.55 18.95
N HIS A 46 6.57 14.76 19.25
CA HIS A 46 5.14 15.03 19.33
C HIS A 46 4.42 14.70 18.01
N HIS A 47 4.95 15.14 16.86
CA HIS A 47 4.34 14.83 15.57
C HIS A 47 4.43 13.35 15.19
N LEU A 48 5.54 12.66 15.51
CA LEU A 48 5.65 11.22 15.30
C LEU A 48 4.65 10.43 16.15
N ARG A 49 4.44 10.81 17.41
CA ARG A 49 3.42 10.20 18.29
C ARG A 49 2.01 10.42 17.75
N THR A 50 1.72 11.64 17.28
CA THR A 50 0.45 11.95 16.63
C THR A 50 0.24 11.10 15.38
N LEU A 51 1.26 10.97 14.53
CA LEU A 51 1.24 10.09 13.36
C LEU A 51 0.85 8.65 13.75
N THR A 52 1.56 8.05 14.71
CA THR A 52 1.28 6.68 15.18
C THR A 52 -0.14 6.55 15.76
N THR A 53 -0.57 7.55 16.53
CA THR A 53 -1.91 7.57 17.15
C THR A 53 -3.02 7.64 16.11
N GLN A 54 -2.85 8.44 15.05
CA GLN A 54 -3.82 8.59 13.96
C GLN A 54 -3.80 7.42 12.97
N LEU A 55 -2.67 6.72 12.83
CA LEU A 55 -2.57 5.56 11.95
C LEU A 55 -3.47 4.41 12.41
N ARG A 56 -3.59 4.17 13.71
CA ARG A 56 -4.44 3.09 14.24
C ARG A 56 -5.92 3.19 13.82
N PRO A 57 -6.64 4.30 14.06
CA PRO A 57 -8.02 4.44 13.63
C PRO A 57 -8.16 4.44 12.10
N LEU A 58 -7.18 4.97 11.36
CA LEU A 58 -7.18 4.85 9.89
C LEU A 58 -7.18 3.37 9.45
N LEU A 59 -6.30 2.54 10.02
CA LEU A 59 -6.23 1.12 9.67
C LEU A 59 -7.49 0.35 10.11
N GLN A 60 -8.18 0.81 11.17
CA GLN A 60 -9.46 0.22 11.60
C GLN A 60 -10.57 0.38 10.57
N ILE A 61 -10.56 1.44 9.74
CA ILE A 61 -11.52 1.61 8.63
C ILE A 61 -11.49 0.36 7.74
N PHE A 62 -10.28 -0.09 7.38
CA PHE A 62 -10.13 -1.31 6.58
C PHE A 62 -10.57 -2.56 7.36
N TYR A 63 -10.21 -2.66 8.64
CA TYR A 63 -10.54 -3.85 9.43
C TYR A 63 -12.03 -4.04 9.67
N THR A 64 -12.77 -2.95 9.80
CA THR A 64 -14.22 -2.96 10.01
C THR A 64 -14.96 -3.21 8.70
N ASN A 65 -14.53 -2.59 7.60
CA ASN A 65 -15.29 -2.59 6.35
C ASN A 65 -14.96 -3.75 5.40
N LEU A 66 -13.69 -4.18 5.31
CA LEU A 66 -13.35 -5.35 4.47
C LEU A 66 -13.60 -6.66 5.21
N THR A 67 -14.89 -7.00 5.34
CA THR A 67 -15.37 -8.26 5.93
C THR A 67 -16.55 -8.81 5.11
N PRO A 68 -16.79 -10.14 5.13
CA PRO A 68 -17.90 -10.73 4.38
C PRO A 68 -19.29 -10.20 4.76
N HIS A 69 -19.42 -9.63 5.95
CA HIS A 69 -20.67 -9.02 6.43
C HIS A 69 -21.00 -7.71 5.70
N HIS A 70 -19.98 -6.91 5.36
CA HIS A 70 -20.19 -5.60 4.73
C HIS A 70 -19.94 -5.63 3.23
N ILE A 71 -19.03 -6.49 2.77
CA ILE A 71 -18.69 -6.64 1.35
C ILE A 71 -18.77 -8.13 1.07
N SER A 72 -19.82 -8.55 0.34
CA SER A 72 -20.05 -9.96 0.05
C SER A 72 -18.97 -10.51 -0.90
N PRO A 73 -18.22 -11.56 -0.52
CA PRO A 73 -17.19 -12.15 -1.39
C PRO A 73 -17.77 -12.68 -2.71
N THR A 74 -18.94 -13.32 -2.64
CA THR A 74 -19.58 -14.02 -3.77
C THR A 74 -19.99 -13.11 -4.93
N ILE A 75 -20.09 -11.79 -4.68
CA ILE A 75 -20.42 -10.79 -5.70
C ILE A 75 -19.29 -9.80 -5.94
N TRP A 76 -18.26 -9.78 -5.10
CA TRP A 76 -17.23 -8.75 -5.16
C TRP A 76 -16.46 -8.84 -6.47
N LEU A 77 -15.96 -10.03 -6.83
CA LEU A 77 -15.29 -10.22 -8.11
C LEU A 77 -16.22 -9.86 -9.25
N SER A 78 -17.40 -10.46 -9.33
CA SER A 78 -18.31 -10.31 -10.46
C SER A 78 -18.78 -8.87 -10.69
N TYR A 79 -19.18 -8.15 -9.64
CA TYR A 79 -19.93 -6.91 -9.75
C TYR A 79 -19.23 -5.67 -9.19
N ILE A 80 -18.35 -5.81 -8.19
CA ILE A 80 -17.79 -4.66 -7.46
C ILE A 80 -16.37 -4.32 -7.94
N GLN A 81 -15.54 -5.35 -8.10
CA GLN A 81 -14.22 -5.18 -8.65
C GLN A 81 -14.38 -4.78 -10.12
N GLY A 82 -14.12 -3.51 -10.42
CA GLY A 82 -14.32 -2.97 -11.77
C GLY A 82 -13.57 -3.75 -12.85
N PHE A 83 -14.16 -3.82 -14.04
CA PHE A 83 -13.55 -4.36 -15.28
C PHE A 83 -12.56 -3.37 -15.93
N GLN A 84 -12.35 -2.19 -15.32
CA GLN A 84 -11.77 -1.03 -15.98
C GLN A 84 -10.27 -1.23 -16.28
N GLY A 85 -9.92 -1.11 -17.56
CA GLY A 85 -8.55 -1.10 -18.08
C GLY A 85 -8.04 -2.46 -18.58
N TRP A 86 -8.76 -3.55 -18.35
CA TRP A 86 -8.17 -4.88 -18.45
C TRP A 86 -8.05 -5.37 -19.89
N GLY A 87 -6.82 -5.38 -20.43
CA GLY A 87 -6.60 -5.66 -21.86
C GLY A 87 -6.90 -4.47 -22.77
N VAL A 88 -7.46 -3.40 -22.22
CA VAL A 88 -7.64 -2.12 -22.92
C VAL A 88 -6.29 -1.47 -23.05
N GLY A 89 -5.99 -1.04 -24.25
CA GLY A 89 -4.72 -0.44 -24.60
C GLY A 89 -4.84 0.43 -25.82
N LYS A 90 -3.75 1.13 -26.10
CA LYS A 90 -3.66 1.99 -27.26
C LYS A 90 -2.40 1.64 -28.03
N HIS A 91 -2.53 1.49 -29.34
CA HIS A 91 -1.38 1.51 -30.22
C HIS A 91 -0.84 2.94 -30.30
N ASP A 92 0.44 3.10 -30.05
CA ASP A 92 1.15 4.32 -30.39
C ASP A 92 1.09 4.50 -31.93
N PRO A 93 0.49 5.59 -32.45
CA PRO A 93 0.39 5.81 -33.89
C PRO A 93 1.74 6.00 -34.59
N GLN A 94 2.79 6.37 -33.85
CA GLN A 94 4.13 6.63 -34.40
C GLN A 94 5.01 5.37 -34.37
N THR A 95 4.91 4.57 -33.31
CA THR A 95 5.78 3.40 -33.10
C THR A 95 5.08 2.06 -33.36
N GLY A 96 3.74 2.05 -33.43
CA GLY A 96 2.94 0.83 -33.57
C GLY A 96 2.82 0.01 -32.27
N ALA A 97 3.58 0.35 -31.23
CA ALA A 97 3.63 -0.39 -29.97
C ALA A 97 2.28 -0.38 -29.26
N TYR A 98 1.78 -1.55 -28.85
CA TYR A 98 0.57 -1.67 -28.05
C TYR A 98 0.88 -1.43 -26.58
N THR A 99 0.24 -0.43 -25.98
CA THR A 99 0.33 -0.16 -24.56
C THR A 99 -0.94 -0.62 -23.86
N LYS A 100 -0.86 -1.67 -23.05
CA LYS A 100 -1.95 -2.14 -22.18
C LYS A 100 -1.97 -1.33 -20.88
N TYR A 101 -3.16 -0.97 -20.41
CA TYR A 101 -3.33 -0.29 -19.12
C TYR A 101 -3.68 -1.33 -18.04
N ASP A 102 -3.12 -1.17 -16.85
CA ASP A 102 -3.55 -1.92 -15.68
C ASP A 102 -4.83 -1.33 -15.10
N GLY A 103 -5.61 -2.14 -14.39
CA GLY A 103 -6.79 -1.65 -13.68
C GLY A 103 -6.48 -1.03 -12.33
N LEU A 104 -7.56 -0.63 -11.65
CA LEU A 104 -7.47 -0.05 -10.31
C LEU A 104 -7.08 -1.11 -9.27
N SER A 105 -6.25 -0.69 -8.31
CA SER A 105 -5.76 -1.55 -7.24
C SER A 105 -5.54 -0.75 -5.97
N GLY A 106 -5.59 -1.42 -4.81
CA GLY A 106 -5.38 -0.79 -3.50
C GLY A 106 -3.97 -0.21 -3.31
N ASN A 107 -3.02 -0.58 -4.18
CA ASN A 107 -1.69 0.04 -4.22
C ASN A 107 -1.72 1.50 -4.74
N HIS A 108 -2.84 1.98 -5.29
CA HIS A 108 -3.00 3.38 -5.71
C HIS A 108 -3.39 4.31 -4.54
N VAL A 109 -3.71 3.77 -3.36
CA VAL A 109 -4.06 4.54 -2.17
C VAL A 109 -2.85 5.35 -1.69
N LEU A 110 -3.02 6.66 -1.58
CA LEU A 110 -1.93 7.62 -1.38
C LEU A 110 -1.28 7.45 -0.01
N VAL A 111 -2.04 7.22 1.05
CA VAL A 111 -1.47 7.21 2.41
C VAL A 111 -0.39 6.16 2.57
N PHE A 112 -0.55 4.99 1.94
CA PHE A 112 0.44 3.92 1.99
C PHE A 112 1.69 4.25 1.18
N GLN A 113 1.54 4.92 0.03
CA GLN A 113 2.68 5.40 -0.77
C GLN A 113 3.45 6.51 -0.04
N ALA A 114 2.73 7.41 0.64
CA ALA A 114 3.31 8.51 1.41
C ALA A 114 4.05 8.00 2.65
N LEU A 115 3.48 7.03 3.37
CA LEU A 115 4.14 6.39 4.51
C LEU A 115 5.39 5.63 4.07
N ASP A 116 5.33 4.87 2.98
CA ASP A 116 6.52 4.19 2.43
C ASP A 116 7.61 5.19 2.05
N ALA A 117 7.24 6.28 1.37
CA ALA A 117 8.16 7.35 1.03
C ALA A 117 8.79 7.99 2.27
N PHE A 118 7.98 8.33 3.28
CA PHE A 118 8.46 8.89 4.54
C PHE A 118 9.39 7.94 5.30
N LEU A 119 9.13 6.63 5.26
CA LEU A 119 9.98 5.62 5.89
C LEU A 119 11.26 5.29 5.10
N GLY A 120 11.43 5.91 3.93
CA GLY A 120 12.57 5.67 3.04
C GLY A 120 12.48 4.37 2.24
N MET A 121 11.28 3.81 2.11
CA MET A 121 11.03 2.60 1.31
C MET A 121 10.91 2.94 -0.19
N ASP A 122 11.29 1.96 -1.02
CA ASP A 122 11.12 2.04 -2.46
C ASP A 122 9.64 2.06 -2.87
N ARG A 123 9.35 2.61 -4.05
CA ARG A 123 7.98 2.68 -4.56
C ARG A 123 7.41 1.28 -4.72
N TYR A 124 6.12 1.15 -4.46
CA TYR A 124 5.37 -0.07 -4.76
C TYR A 124 5.05 -0.18 -6.25
N LEU A 125 4.75 0.95 -6.89
CA LEU A 125 4.40 1.03 -8.30
C LEU A 125 5.65 1.24 -9.15
N THR A 126 5.65 0.65 -10.35
CA THR A 126 6.63 0.98 -11.39
C THR A 126 6.50 2.45 -11.78
N ASP A 127 7.53 3.01 -12.40
CA ASP A 127 7.54 4.40 -12.88
C ASP A 127 6.40 4.67 -13.86
N GLU A 128 6.12 3.70 -14.72
CA GLU A 128 5.04 3.73 -15.69
C GLU A 128 3.67 3.80 -15.00
N ASN A 129 3.38 2.87 -14.07
CA ASN A 129 2.10 2.84 -13.37
C ASN A 129 1.94 4.03 -12.42
N THR A 130 3.04 4.50 -11.81
CA THR A 130 3.05 5.74 -11.03
C THR A 130 2.58 6.92 -11.87
N ARG A 131 3.13 7.08 -13.09
CA ARG A 131 2.75 8.18 -14.00
C ARG A 131 1.31 8.08 -14.51
N ARG A 132 0.82 6.87 -14.72
CA ARG A 132 -0.52 6.60 -15.27
C ARG A 132 -1.64 6.69 -14.23
N CYS A 133 -1.41 6.15 -13.03
CA CYS A 133 -2.46 5.87 -12.07
C CYS A 133 -2.49 6.85 -10.89
N MET A 134 -1.44 7.64 -10.67
CA MET A 134 -1.39 8.63 -9.59
C MET A 134 -1.42 10.06 -10.14
N PRO A 135 -2.27 10.96 -9.64
CA PRO A 135 -2.23 12.38 -9.95
C PRO A 135 -0.85 13.04 -9.70
N VAL A 136 -0.49 14.03 -10.52
CA VAL A 136 0.82 14.73 -10.45
C VAL A 136 1.16 15.20 -9.04
N ARG A 137 0.22 15.89 -8.37
CA ARG A 137 0.45 16.44 -7.02
C ARG A 137 0.65 15.38 -5.94
N GLN A 138 0.01 14.22 -6.09
CA GLN A 138 0.21 13.09 -5.18
C GLN A 138 1.61 12.50 -5.32
N ARG A 139 2.12 12.41 -6.55
CA ARG A 139 3.49 11.96 -6.81
C ARG A 139 4.52 12.93 -6.23
N GLU A 140 4.33 14.23 -6.47
CA GLU A 140 5.20 15.28 -5.93
C GLU A 140 5.26 15.25 -4.40
N LEU A 141 4.12 15.01 -3.73
CA LEU A 141 4.08 14.84 -2.27
C LEU A 141 4.93 13.65 -1.82
N CYS A 142 4.76 12.47 -2.42
CA CYS A 142 5.56 11.29 -2.08
C CYS A 142 7.06 11.53 -2.33
N GLU A 143 7.42 12.19 -3.43
CA GLU A 143 8.81 12.54 -3.73
C GLU A 143 9.40 13.51 -2.71
N ALA A 144 8.63 14.52 -2.28
CA ALA A 144 9.03 15.45 -1.25
C ALA A 144 9.24 14.75 0.10
N LEU A 145 8.29 13.89 0.51
CA LEU A 145 8.39 13.10 1.74
C LEU A 145 9.63 12.21 1.74
N ARG A 146 9.93 11.54 0.62
CA ARG A 146 11.14 10.72 0.49
C ARG A 146 12.40 11.55 0.58
N ARG A 147 12.46 12.67 -0.15
CA ARG A 147 13.65 13.53 -0.22
C ARG A 147 14.01 14.13 1.14
N TRP A 148 12.99 14.56 1.89
CA TRP A 148 13.18 15.29 3.13
C TRP A 148 13.00 14.43 4.39
N SER A 149 12.73 13.13 4.23
CA SER A 149 12.65 12.22 5.37
C SER A 149 13.98 12.20 6.14
N PHE A 150 13.88 12.42 7.44
CA PHE A 150 14.99 12.30 8.37
C PHE A 150 15.17 10.87 8.89
N VAL A 151 14.26 9.94 8.60
CA VAL A 151 14.25 8.59 9.20
C VAL A 151 15.58 7.87 8.98
N GLY A 152 16.11 7.89 7.75
CA GLY A 152 17.40 7.27 7.44
C GLY A 152 18.57 7.92 8.18
N ARG A 153 18.50 9.23 8.43
CA ARG A 153 19.51 9.97 9.20
C ARG A 153 19.43 9.63 10.68
N ALA A 154 18.24 9.68 11.28
CA ALA A 154 18.00 9.34 12.68
C ALA A 154 18.46 7.91 13.01
N LYS A 155 18.25 6.94 12.10
CA LYS A 155 18.79 5.58 12.23
C LYS A 155 20.33 5.57 12.31
N ARG A 156 21.01 6.26 11.39
CA ARG A 156 22.49 6.31 11.34
C ARG A 156 23.10 7.05 12.54
N GLU A 157 22.42 8.09 13.01
CA GLU A 157 22.87 8.90 14.15
C GLU A 157 22.49 8.29 15.51
N GLY A 158 21.81 7.15 15.53
CA GLY A 158 21.47 6.44 16.76
C GLY A 158 20.44 7.15 17.64
N GLU A 159 19.54 7.91 17.03
CA GLU A 159 18.52 8.72 17.71
C GLU A 159 17.37 7.86 18.26
N ALA A 160 17.64 7.14 19.36
CA ALA A 160 16.84 6.03 19.85
C ALA A 160 15.35 6.35 20.10
N ASP A 161 15.03 7.52 20.64
CA ASP A 161 13.64 7.97 20.89
C ASP A 161 12.87 8.22 19.58
N ILE A 162 13.47 8.93 18.62
CA ILE A 162 12.91 9.16 17.29
C ILE A 162 12.73 7.85 16.55
N VAL A 163 13.77 7.01 16.57
CA VAL A 163 13.75 5.68 15.95
C VAL A 163 12.67 4.80 16.58
N GLY A 164 12.47 4.86 17.89
CA GLY A 164 11.41 4.15 18.59
C GLY A 164 10.01 4.58 18.16
N GLU A 165 9.76 5.87 17.98
CA GLU A 165 8.47 6.36 17.47
C GLU A 165 8.22 5.91 16.03
N VAL A 166 9.25 5.97 15.17
CA VAL A 166 9.18 5.47 13.79
C VAL A 166 8.89 3.97 13.78
N GLU A 167 9.49 3.21 14.69
CA GLU A 167 9.25 1.78 14.82
C GLU A 167 7.76 1.46 15.08
N GLY A 168 7.10 2.28 15.90
CA GLY A 168 5.66 2.18 16.15
C GLY A 168 4.82 2.22 14.87
N VAL A 169 5.17 3.13 13.95
CA VAL A 169 4.53 3.25 12.62
C VAL A 169 4.74 1.98 11.80
N VAL A 170 5.99 1.50 11.75
CA VAL A 170 6.35 0.33 10.93
C VAL A 170 5.67 -0.93 11.46
N ARG A 171 5.55 -1.11 12.78
CA ARG A 171 4.82 -2.24 13.39
C ARG A 171 3.34 -2.24 12.97
N LEU A 172 2.68 -1.09 12.99
CA LEU A 172 1.29 -0.96 12.55
C LEU A 172 1.11 -1.32 11.06
N LEU A 173 2.01 -0.81 10.20
CA LEU A 173 2.00 -1.14 8.77
C LEU A 173 2.25 -2.63 8.50
N LYS A 174 3.16 -3.27 9.25
CA LYS A 174 3.44 -4.70 9.13
C LYS A 174 2.19 -5.53 9.46
N VAL A 175 1.51 -5.21 10.56
CA VAL A 175 0.25 -5.88 10.95
C VAL A 175 -0.81 -5.68 9.87
N PHE A 176 -0.97 -4.45 9.38
CA PHE A 176 -1.90 -4.15 8.29
C PHE A 176 -1.62 -4.96 7.03
N ARG A 177 -0.38 -4.98 6.55
CA ARG A 177 0.00 -5.71 5.32
C ARG A 177 -0.26 -7.22 5.44
N ALA A 178 0.04 -7.80 6.60
CA ALA A 178 -0.26 -9.21 6.87
C ALA A 178 -1.77 -9.50 6.87
N ALA A 179 -2.56 -8.66 7.56
CA ALA A 179 -4.01 -8.80 7.63
C ALA A 179 -4.70 -8.53 6.28
N HIS A 180 -4.24 -7.52 5.54
CA HIS A 180 -4.72 -7.19 4.19
C HIS A 180 -4.52 -8.38 3.24
N ARG A 181 -3.31 -8.97 3.23
CA ARG A 181 -3.01 -10.17 2.43
C ARG A 181 -3.96 -11.31 2.78
N ALA A 182 -4.14 -11.63 4.06
CA ALA A 182 -5.02 -12.72 4.48
C ALA A 182 -6.48 -12.49 4.05
N ARG A 183 -6.98 -11.26 4.12
CA ARG A 183 -8.37 -10.92 3.79
C ARG A 183 -8.63 -10.92 2.28
N VAL A 184 -7.78 -10.26 1.49
CA VAL A 184 -8.00 -10.09 0.04
C VAL A 184 -8.00 -11.43 -0.70
N MET A 185 -7.21 -12.41 -0.23
CA MET A 185 -7.16 -13.74 -0.85
C MET A 185 -8.48 -14.49 -0.75
N GLY A 186 -9.31 -14.24 0.28
CA GLY A 186 -10.65 -14.82 0.36
C GLY A 186 -11.55 -14.33 -0.76
N TYR A 187 -11.55 -13.01 -1.01
CA TYR A 187 -12.33 -12.39 -2.08
C TYR A 187 -11.89 -12.83 -3.48
N LEU A 188 -10.58 -12.96 -3.71
CA LEU A 188 -10.01 -13.34 -5.00
C LEU A 188 -10.17 -14.82 -5.35
N ARG A 189 -10.51 -15.65 -4.36
CA ARG A 189 -10.73 -17.09 -4.55
C ARG A 189 -12.16 -17.46 -4.91
N GLU A 190 -13.07 -16.50 -4.82
CA GLU A 190 -14.46 -16.72 -5.20
C GLU A 190 -14.57 -17.02 -6.71
N PRO A 191 -15.42 -17.97 -7.12
CA PRO A 191 -15.58 -18.27 -8.53
C PRO A 191 -16.31 -17.12 -9.25
N ALA A 192 -15.71 -16.63 -10.35
CA ALA A 192 -16.30 -15.66 -11.26
C ALA A 192 -16.14 -16.17 -12.71
N PRO A 193 -16.90 -17.21 -13.13
CA PRO A 193 -16.72 -17.88 -14.42
C PRO A 193 -16.99 -16.96 -15.63
N GLU A 194 -17.71 -15.87 -15.43
CA GLU A 194 -17.92 -14.81 -16.42
C GLU A 194 -16.67 -13.93 -16.65
N ARG A 195 -15.61 -14.13 -15.88
CA ARG A 195 -14.35 -13.38 -15.95
C ARG A 195 -13.18 -14.30 -16.30
N LEU A 196 -12.19 -13.75 -16.98
CA LEU A 196 -10.87 -14.38 -17.07
C LEU A 196 -10.26 -14.45 -15.65
N LEU A 197 -9.25 -15.31 -15.43
CA LEU A 197 -8.51 -15.32 -14.16
C LEU A 197 -7.78 -13.98 -13.97
N MET A 198 -8.13 -13.27 -12.89
CA MET A 198 -7.73 -11.88 -12.66
C MET A 198 -7.27 -11.67 -11.23
N THR A 199 -6.32 -10.75 -11.05
CA THR A 199 -5.95 -10.22 -9.72
C THR A 199 -6.41 -8.76 -9.60
N ALA A 200 -6.22 -8.14 -8.44
CA ALA A 200 -6.52 -6.72 -8.20
C ALA A 200 -5.68 -5.78 -9.10
N GLY A 201 -6.11 -5.61 -10.35
CA GLY A 201 -5.57 -4.68 -11.33
C GLY A 201 -4.66 -5.29 -12.42
N LYS A 202 -4.30 -6.58 -12.35
CA LYS A 202 -3.40 -7.24 -13.32
C LYS A 202 -4.01 -8.50 -13.94
N SER A 203 -3.79 -8.66 -15.24
CA SER A 203 -4.12 -9.88 -15.98
C SER A 203 -3.06 -10.95 -15.70
N VAL A 204 -3.47 -12.19 -15.46
CA VAL A 204 -2.55 -13.31 -15.21
C VAL A 204 -2.31 -14.16 -16.46
N LEU A 205 -2.99 -13.82 -17.56
CA LEU A 205 -2.75 -14.46 -18.84
C LEU A 205 -1.54 -13.80 -19.49
N GLY A 206 -0.55 -14.61 -19.87
CA GLY A 206 0.51 -14.18 -20.77
C GLY A 206 -0.04 -13.84 -22.16
N ASP A 207 0.83 -13.38 -23.07
CA ASP A 207 0.44 -12.98 -24.43
C ASP A 207 -0.10 -14.13 -25.32
N GLY A 208 -0.04 -15.37 -24.84
CA GLY A 208 -0.73 -16.52 -25.43
C GLY A 208 -2.08 -16.72 -24.77
N GLY A 209 -3.14 -16.64 -25.57
CA GLY A 209 -4.52 -16.88 -25.12
C GLY A 209 -4.70 -18.21 -24.40
N VAL A 210 -5.90 -18.38 -23.83
CA VAL A 210 -6.30 -19.55 -23.05
C VAL A 210 -6.39 -20.79 -23.97
N ASP A 211 -5.26 -21.40 -24.28
CA ASP A 211 -5.22 -22.73 -24.89
C ASP A 211 -5.26 -23.79 -23.78
N GLU A 212 -6.45 -24.39 -23.63
CA GLU A 212 -6.77 -25.78 -23.27
C GLU A 212 -6.01 -26.52 -22.13
N GLY A 213 -5.22 -25.84 -21.30
CA GLY A 213 -4.50 -26.40 -20.15
C GLY A 213 -4.53 -25.49 -18.92
N GLY A 214 -5.61 -24.70 -18.78
CA GLY A 214 -5.78 -23.56 -17.88
C GLY A 214 -4.93 -23.56 -16.60
N ILE A 215 -4.12 -22.51 -16.45
CA ILE A 215 -3.37 -22.18 -15.23
C ILE A 215 -4.35 -22.23 -14.04
N GLY A 216 -4.06 -23.06 -13.04
CA GLY A 216 -4.92 -23.20 -11.86
C GLY A 216 -5.06 -21.88 -11.09
N LEU A 217 -6.19 -21.67 -10.40
CA LEU A 217 -6.47 -20.43 -9.66
C LEU A 217 -5.32 -20.02 -8.71
N ASP A 218 -4.71 -20.98 -8.01
CA ASP A 218 -3.58 -20.70 -7.12
C ASP A 218 -2.33 -20.22 -7.88
N GLU A 219 -2.06 -20.77 -9.06
CA GLU A 219 -0.96 -20.32 -9.92
C GLU A 219 -1.25 -18.94 -10.51
N ALA A 220 -2.51 -18.64 -10.80
CA ALA A 220 -2.92 -17.31 -11.23
C ALA A 220 -2.83 -16.25 -10.11
N LEU A 221 -3.08 -16.62 -8.85
CA LEU A 221 -2.98 -15.67 -7.73
C LEU A 221 -1.55 -15.50 -7.21
N LYS A 222 -0.62 -16.40 -7.57
CA LYS A 222 0.76 -16.41 -7.07
C LYS A 222 1.52 -15.08 -7.29
N PRO A 223 1.50 -14.43 -8.46
CA PRO A 223 2.22 -13.17 -8.65
C PRO A 223 1.71 -12.04 -7.73
N LEU A 224 0.41 -12.00 -7.46
CA LEU A 224 -0.16 -11.04 -6.51
C LEU A 224 0.27 -11.37 -5.08
N ASP A 225 0.22 -12.64 -4.71
CA ASP A 225 0.62 -13.09 -3.37
C ASP A 225 2.10 -12.77 -3.10
N GLU A 226 2.98 -13.05 -4.06
CA GLU A 226 4.41 -12.72 -4.01
C GLU A 226 4.63 -11.20 -3.87
N MET A 227 3.87 -10.38 -4.59
CA MET A 227 3.92 -8.92 -4.47
C MET A 227 3.52 -8.44 -3.05
N LEU A 228 2.48 -9.03 -2.46
CA LEU A 228 2.03 -8.72 -1.10
C LEU A 228 3.05 -9.19 -0.04
N VAL A 229 3.60 -10.39 -0.21
CA VAL A 229 4.66 -10.94 0.66
C VAL A 229 5.95 -10.12 0.55
N GLY A 230 6.32 -9.69 -0.66
CA GLY A 230 7.48 -8.84 -0.91
C GLY A 230 7.39 -7.54 -0.12
N ARG A 231 6.27 -6.82 -0.25
CA ARG A 231 6.07 -5.56 0.51
C ARG A 231 6.00 -5.79 2.02
N LEU A 232 5.38 -6.87 2.49
CA LEU A 232 5.41 -7.24 3.90
C LEU A 232 6.85 -7.47 4.40
N THR A 233 7.66 -8.14 3.60
CA THR A 233 9.08 -8.42 3.89
C THR A 233 9.90 -7.13 3.93
N GLU A 234 9.72 -6.24 2.96
CA GLU A 234 10.36 -4.92 2.91
C GLU A 234 10.01 -4.10 4.16
N THR A 235 8.74 -4.12 4.58
CA THR A 235 8.32 -3.50 5.86
C THR A 235 9.06 -4.09 7.06
N GLY A 236 9.23 -5.42 7.06
CA GLY A 236 9.98 -6.14 8.08
C GLY A 236 11.47 -5.75 8.10
N ARG A 237 12.09 -5.52 6.93
CA ARG A 237 13.49 -5.08 6.85
C ARG A 237 13.71 -3.72 7.49
N VAL A 238 12.76 -2.79 7.32
CA VAL A 238 12.81 -1.48 8.02
C VAL A 238 12.89 -1.67 9.54
N LEU A 239 12.16 -2.63 10.12
CA LEU A 239 12.29 -2.97 11.55
C LEU A 239 13.66 -3.57 11.87
N VAL A 240 14.16 -4.52 11.08
CA VAL A 240 15.46 -5.15 11.34
C VAL A 240 16.60 -4.12 11.30
N GLU A 241 16.57 -3.20 10.35
CA GLU A 241 17.51 -2.08 10.28
C GLU A 241 17.47 -1.25 11.56
N ILE A 242 16.26 -0.90 12.04
CA ILE A 242 16.09 -0.16 13.30
C ILE A 242 16.81 -0.87 14.46
N HIS A 243 16.64 -2.18 14.60
CA HIS A 243 17.26 -2.94 15.69
C HIS A 243 18.77 -3.14 15.52
N SER A 244 19.25 -3.24 14.27
CA SER A 244 20.68 -3.43 13.96
C SER A 244 21.50 -2.20 14.37
N TYR A 245 20.94 -1.00 14.20
CA TYR A 245 21.58 0.24 14.65
C TYR A 245 21.56 0.40 16.18
N SER A 246 20.55 -0.13 16.87
CA SER A 246 20.53 -0.15 18.34
C SER A 246 21.64 -1.05 18.93
N ILE A 247 21.96 -2.19 18.31
CA ILE A 247 23.00 -3.09 18.83
C ILE A 247 24.41 -2.49 18.67
N LEU A 248 24.66 -1.78 17.56
CA LEU A 248 25.96 -1.16 17.30
C LEU A 248 26.25 0.02 18.24
N THR A 249 25.24 0.74 18.74
CA THR A 249 25.43 1.84 19.70
C THR A 249 25.65 1.37 21.13
N TYR A 250 25.20 0.16 21.51
CA TYR A 250 25.48 -0.45 22.82
C TYR A 250 26.82 -1.20 22.89
N SER A 251 27.50 -1.40 21.77
CA SER A 251 28.77 -2.13 21.70
C SER A 251 30.01 -1.27 21.94
N ASN A 252 29.84 0.01 22.29
CA ASN A 252 30.97 0.88 22.64
C ASN A 252 30.81 1.49 24.04
N PRO A 253 31.10 0.74 25.12
CA PRO A 253 31.34 1.33 26.42
C PRO A 253 32.79 1.85 26.48
N ASN A 254 32.98 3.11 26.08
CA ASN A 254 34.05 4.11 26.37
C ASN A 254 35.46 3.71 26.89
N PRO A 255 36.50 4.57 26.71
CA PRO A 255 36.50 5.93 26.14
C PRO A 255 37.43 6.15 24.93
#